data_AF-A0A941CQ21-F1
#
_entry.id   AF-A0A941CQ21-F1
#
_cell.length_a   1.000
_cell.length_b   1.000
_cell.length_c   1.000
_cell.angle_alpha   90.00
_cell.angle_beta   90.00
_cell.angle_gamma   90.00
#
_symmetry.space_group_name_H-M   'P 1'
#
loop_
_entity.id
_entity.type
_entity.pdbx_description
1 polymer ?
#
loop_
_entity_poly.entity_id
_entity_poly.type
_entity_poly.pdbx_seq_one_letter_code
_entity_poly.pdbx_strand_id
1 'polypeptide(L)'
;MNIITDIIEKIITLTNSLEDKIQEGVGLTGLVDCTKAVTDDIGRLLLAENVRTIEQSMQNSEERKAEWVVQARGREKTISTLLGDLQYERTYYKHRVTGEFNYLTDELLGLEPHQRIDTGLQADMLTKAKEMSYEQVVQSY
;
A
#
# COMPACT_ATOMS: atom_id res chain seq x y z
N MET A 1 2.90 4.60 16.79
CA MET A 1 2.18 5.64 16.03
C MET A 1 0.70 5.25 16.10
N ASN A 2 -0.18 6.15 16.53
CA ASN A 2 -1.61 5.84 16.61
C ASN A 2 -2.24 6.25 15.28
N ILE A 3 -2.51 5.27 14.41
CA ILE A 3 -3.05 5.54 13.07
C ILE A 3 -4.31 6.42 13.09
N ILE A 4 -5.12 6.32 14.14
CA ILE A 4 -6.33 7.14 14.28
C ILE A 4 -5.95 8.62 14.43
N THR A 5 -4.94 8.92 15.24
CA THR A 5 -4.42 10.28 15.43
C THR A 5 -3.87 10.83 14.12
N ASP A 6 -3.05 10.06 13.41
CA ASP A 6 -2.45 10.50 12.13
C ASP A 6 -3.52 10.79 11.07
N ILE A 7 -4.56 9.94 10.99
CA ILE A 7 -5.68 10.14 10.06
C ILE A 7 -6.46 11.40 10.41
N ILE A 8 -6.75 11.64 11.70
CA ILE A 8 -7.44 12.85 12.14
C ILE A 8 -6.63 14.09 11.76
N GLU A 9 -5.32 14.09 12.01
CA GLU A 9 -4.43 15.19 11.64
C GLU A 9 -4.44 15.46 10.13
N LYS A 10 -4.44 14.41 9.30
CA LYS A 10 -4.54 14.53 7.83
C LYS A 10 -5.89 15.09 7.39
N ILE A 11 -6.98 14.66 8.01
CA ILE A 11 -8.33 15.18 7.71
C ILE A 11 -8.42 16.66 8.08
N ILE A 12 -7.92 17.07 9.25
CA ILE A 12 -7.88 18.49 9.66
C ILE A 12 -7.05 19.30 8.66
N THR A 13 -5.88 18.79 8.26
CA THR A 13 -5.00 19.43 7.28
C THR A 13 -5.68 19.58 5.93
N LEU A 14 -6.44 18.58 5.48
CA LEU A 14 -7.22 18.65 4.25
C LEU A 14 -8.26 19.77 4.31
N THR A 15 -9.03 19.86 5.39
CA THR A 15 -10.05 20.91 5.57
C THR A 15 -9.43 22.30 5.43
N ASN A 16 -8.32 22.56 6.13
CA ASN A 16 -7.62 23.85 6.05
C ASN A 16 -7.09 24.11 4.62
N SER A 17 -6.48 23.09 4.00
CA SER A 17 -5.93 23.22 2.64
C SER A 17 -7.00 23.51 1.59
N LEU A 18 -8.22 22.99 1.79
CA LEU A 18 -9.36 23.27 0.92
C LEU A 18 -9.85 24.71 1.09
N GLU A 19 -9.93 25.22 2.31
CA GLU A 19 -10.29 26.62 2.58
C GLU A 19 -9.31 27.58 1.90
N ASP A 20 -8.00 27.35 2.04
CA ASP A 20 -6.95 28.15 1.39
C ASP A 20 -7.10 28.12 -0.14
N LYS A 21 -7.28 26.93 -0.72
CA LYS A 21 -7.42 26.76 -2.17
C LYS A 21 -8.68 27.41 -2.74
N ILE A 22 -9.78 27.44 -1.98
CA ILE A 22 -10.99 28.16 -2.37
C ILE A 22 -10.70 29.66 -2.44
N GLN A 23 -9.95 30.21 -1.47
CA GLN A 23 -9.55 31.63 -1.48
C GLN A 23 -8.60 31.97 -2.62
N GLU A 24 -7.70 31.04 -2.98
CA GLU A 24 -6.79 31.17 -4.13
C GLU A 24 -7.51 31.09 -5.50
N GLY A 25 -8.75 30.61 -5.53
CA GLY A 25 -9.54 30.52 -6.76
C GLY A 25 -9.10 29.40 -7.71
N VAL A 26 -8.55 28.29 -7.19
CA VAL A 26 -8.03 27.16 -8.02
C VAL A 26 -9.10 26.40 -8.82
N GLY A 27 -10.39 26.70 -8.59
CA GLY A 27 -11.51 26.04 -9.23
C GLY A 27 -11.72 24.60 -8.76
N LEU A 28 -12.76 23.94 -9.29
CA LEU A 28 -13.15 22.60 -8.85
C LEU A 28 -12.04 21.56 -9.07
N THR A 29 -11.32 21.64 -10.19
CA THR A 29 -10.23 20.70 -10.51
C THR A 29 -9.16 20.69 -9.41
N GLY A 30 -8.68 21.86 -8.99
CA GLY A 30 -7.66 21.95 -7.94
C GLY A 30 -8.14 21.45 -6.57
N LEU A 31 -9.43 21.57 -6.28
CA LEU A 31 -10.03 21.03 -5.05
C LEU A 31 -10.12 19.50 -5.10
N VAL A 32 -10.49 18.93 -6.25
CA VAL A 32 -10.53 17.49 -6.46
C VAL A 32 -9.12 16.89 -6.35
N ASP A 33 -8.12 17.49 -6.99
CA ASP A 33 -6.74 17.01 -6.95
C ASP A 33 -6.18 17.05 -5.53
N CYS A 34 -6.43 18.14 -4.79
CA CYS A 34 -6.02 18.28 -3.39
C CYS A 34 -6.69 17.24 -2.50
N THR A 35 -8.00 17.03 -2.66
CA THR A 35 -8.75 16.03 -1.91
C THR A 35 -8.22 14.65 -2.18
N LYS A 36 -8.05 14.30 -3.47
CA LYS A 36 -7.55 13.01 -3.91
C LYS A 36 -6.17 12.71 -3.31
N ALA A 37 -5.25 13.67 -3.37
CA ALA A 37 -3.90 13.49 -2.83
C ALA A 37 -3.92 13.10 -1.33
N VAL A 38 -4.75 13.76 -0.52
CA VAL A 38 -4.85 13.45 0.92
C VAL A 38 -5.59 12.14 1.16
N THR A 39 -6.67 11.87 0.43
CA THR A 39 -7.43 10.62 0.60
C THR A 39 -6.63 9.40 0.16
N ASP A 40 -5.81 9.51 -0.90
CA ASP A 40 -4.92 8.45 -1.34
C ASP A 40 -3.86 8.15 -0.26
N ASP A 41 -3.32 9.19 0.38
CA ASP A 41 -2.37 9.04 1.49
C ASP A 41 -2.99 8.39 2.73
N ILE A 42 -4.21 8.79 3.12
CA ILE A 42 -4.98 8.12 4.17
C ILE A 42 -5.22 6.65 3.80
N GLY A 43 -5.58 6.38 2.54
CA GLY A 43 -5.76 5.02 2.02
C GLY A 43 -4.50 4.16 2.16
N ARG A 44 -3.33 4.70 1.78
CA ARG A 44 -2.04 4.02 1.96
C ARG A 44 -1.73 3.72 3.42
N LEU A 45 -1.95 4.68 4.32
CA LEU A 45 -1.72 4.48 5.75
C LEU A 45 -2.61 3.37 6.32
N LEU A 46 -3.89 3.37 5.97
CA LEU A 46 -4.85 2.34 6.38
C LEU A 46 -4.42 0.96 5.89
N LEU A 47 -4.04 0.84 4.62
CA LEU A 47 -3.57 -0.43 4.07
C LEU A 47 -2.29 -0.90 4.77
N ALA A 48 -1.32 -0.02 4.99
CA ALA A 48 -0.06 -0.36 5.66
C ALA A 48 -0.29 -0.89 7.09
N GLU A 49 -1.20 -0.28 7.85
CA GLU A 49 -1.54 -0.75 9.19
C GLU A 49 -2.32 -2.06 9.18
N ASN A 50 -3.23 -2.26 8.22
CA ASN A 50 -3.93 -3.53 8.07
C ASN A 50 -2.97 -4.66 7.74
N VAL A 51 -2.03 -4.44 6.81
CA VAL A 51 -0.97 -5.41 6.48
C VAL A 51 -0.08 -5.68 7.70
N ARG A 52 0.29 -4.65 8.47
CA ARG A 52 1.01 -4.80 9.73
C ARG A 52 0.24 -5.66 10.74
N THR A 53 -1.05 -5.44 10.87
CA THR A 53 -1.93 -6.21 11.77
C THR A 53 -2.01 -7.67 11.34
N ILE A 54 -2.15 -7.92 10.03
CA ILE A 54 -2.12 -9.26 9.44
C ILE A 54 -0.79 -9.95 9.76
N GLU A 55 0.34 -9.28 9.52
CA GLU A 55 1.67 -9.82 9.79
C GLU A 55 1.85 -10.16 11.28
N GLN A 56 1.38 -9.30 12.19
CA GLN A 56 1.39 -9.58 13.63
C GLN A 56 0.51 -10.79 14.00
N SER A 57 -0.68 -10.90 13.40
CA SER A 57 -1.56 -12.05 13.58
C SER A 57 -0.90 -13.34 13.11
N MET A 58 -0.29 -13.33 11.91
CA MET A 58 0.50 -14.44 11.39
C MET A 58 1.63 -14.81 12.33
N GLN A 59 2.36 -13.83 12.88
CA GLN A 59 3.43 -14.04 13.86
C GLN A 59 2.96 -14.67 15.19
N ASN A 60 1.69 -14.50 15.56
CA ASN A 60 1.13 -15.02 16.79
C ASN A 60 0.30 -16.30 16.60
N SER A 61 -0.11 -16.62 15.37
CA SER A 61 -0.93 -17.80 15.05
C SER A 61 -0.26 -19.13 15.42
N GLU A 62 -0.96 -19.95 16.19
CA GLU A 62 -0.55 -21.32 16.57
C GLU A 62 -0.65 -22.29 15.40
N GLU A 63 -1.70 -22.19 14.57
CA GLU A 63 -1.85 -22.97 13.34
C GLU A 63 -0.65 -22.77 12.42
N ARG A 64 -0.28 -21.51 12.16
CA ARG A 64 0.91 -21.19 11.37
C ARG A 64 2.18 -21.76 12.01
N LYS A 65 2.35 -21.70 13.34
CA LYS A 65 3.55 -22.23 14.05
C LYS A 65 3.66 -23.76 13.95
N ALA A 66 2.53 -24.46 13.82
CA ALA A 66 2.50 -25.91 13.66
C ALA A 66 3.19 -26.35 12.37
N GLU A 67 3.10 -25.55 11.30
CA GLU A 67 3.61 -25.90 9.97
C GLU A 67 4.86 -25.12 9.56
N TRP A 68 5.03 -23.89 10.06
CA TRP A 68 6.06 -22.97 9.58
C TRP A 68 7.00 -22.49 10.68
N VAL A 69 8.28 -22.33 10.32
CA VAL A 69 9.35 -21.82 11.18
C VAL A 69 9.83 -20.47 10.66
N VAL A 70 9.88 -19.47 11.54
CA VAL A 70 10.46 -18.15 11.23
C VAL A 70 11.94 -18.30 10.90
N GLN A 71 12.35 -17.81 9.73
CA GLN A 71 13.75 -17.76 9.29
C GLN A 71 14.34 -16.35 9.39
N ALA A 72 13.55 -15.32 9.08
CA ALA A 72 13.95 -13.92 9.22
C ALA A 72 12.70 -13.03 9.37
N ARG A 73 12.79 -11.99 10.19
CA ARG A 73 11.73 -10.99 10.38
C ARG A 73 12.13 -9.65 9.77
N GLY A 74 11.17 -8.73 9.64
CA GLY A 74 11.45 -7.35 9.25
C GLY A 74 12.01 -7.21 7.84
N ARG A 75 11.65 -8.11 6.91
CA ARG A 75 12.04 -7.96 5.52
C ARG A 75 11.14 -6.90 4.90
N GLU A 76 11.72 -5.77 4.52
CA GLU A 76 10.98 -4.69 3.86
C GLU A 76 10.48 -5.11 2.48
N LYS A 77 9.31 -4.61 2.12
CA LYS A 77 8.68 -4.77 0.83
C LYS A 77 7.96 -3.49 0.43
N THR A 78 8.12 -3.11 -0.83
CA THR A 78 7.36 -2.04 -1.47
C THR A 78 6.56 -2.62 -2.63
N ILE A 79 5.28 -2.27 -2.72
CA ILE A 79 4.39 -2.52 -3.86
C ILE A 79 3.82 -1.17 -4.31
N SER A 80 4.03 -0.82 -5.57
CA SER A 80 3.41 0.36 -6.18
C SER A 80 1.95 0.08 -6.48
N THR A 81 1.08 1.00 -6.05
CA THR A 81 -0.38 0.90 -6.19
C THR A 81 -0.99 2.16 -6.82
N LEU A 82 -2.27 2.11 -7.17
CA LEU A 82 -3.02 3.32 -7.58
C LEU A 82 -3.15 4.37 -6.46
N LEU A 83 -2.96 3.96 -5.21
CA LEU A 83 -2.88 4.87 -4.08
C LEU A 83 -1.45 5.39 -3.87
N GLY A 84 -0.45 4.97 -4.66
CA GLY A 84 0.98 5.22 -4.45
C GLY A 84 1.71 4.01 -3.85
N ASP A 85 2.96 4.20 -3.42
CA ASP A 85 3.79 3.10 -2.89
C ASP A 85 3.33 2.65 -1.50
N LEU A 86 2.98 1.36 -1.38
CA LEU A 86 2.69 0.69 -0.12
C LEU A 86 3.95 0.00 0.39
N GLN A 87 4.43 0.41 1.56
CA GLN A 87 5.59 -0.18 2.23
C GLN A 87 5.16 -0.95 3.48
N TYR A 88 5.68 -2.17 3.63
CA TYR A 88 5.43 -2.99 4.81
C TYR A 88 6.59 -3.96 5.08
N GLU A 89 6.62 -4.47 6.30
CA GLU A 89 7.56 -5.52 6.71
C GLU A 89 6.86 -6.88 6.68
N ARG A 90 7.61 -7.91 6.27
CA ARG A 90 7.13 -9.29 6.19
C ARG A 90 8.11 -10.26 6.80
N THR A 91 7.60 -11.38 7.30
CA THR A 91 8.43 -12.48 7.83
C THR A 91 8.66 -13.56 6.78
N TYR A 92 9.90 -14.03 6.70
CA TYR A 92 10.31 -15.14 5.87
C TYR A 92 10.19 -16.45 6.65
N TYR A 93 9.45 -17.40 6.09
CA TYR A 93 9.14 -18.67 6.72
C TYR A 93 9.75 -19.84 5.96
N LYS A 94 9.97 -20.94 6.68
CA LYS A 94 10.26 -22.26 6.12
C LYS A 94 9.24 -23.26 6.61
N HIS A 95 8.59 -23.98 5.70
CA HIS A 95 7.67 -25.06 6.01
C HIS A 95 8.44 -26.24 6.60
N ARG A 96 7.91 -26.84 7.67
CA ARG A 96 8.59 -27.91 8.43
C ARG A 96 8.72 -29.21 7.65
N VAL A 97 7.67 -29.58 6.91
CA VAL A 97 7.61 -30.86 6.17
C VAL A 97 8.21 -30.73 4.76
N THR A 98 7.65 -29.87 3.91
CA THR A 98 8.13 -29.68 2.53
C THR A 98 9.50 -29.02 2.43
N GLY A 99 9.90 -28.25 3.46
CA GLY A 99 11.14 -27.47 3.44
C GLY A 99 11.07 -26.21 2.57
N GLU A 100 9.92 -25.92 1.98
CA GLU A 100 9.67 -24.74 1.14
C GLU A 100 9.78 -23.47 1.96
N PHE A 101 10.08 -22.37 1.26
CA PHE A 101 10.17 -21.07 1.88
C PHE A 101 9.11 -20.13 1.32
N ASN A 102 8.47 -19.36 2.18
CA ASN A 102 7.45 -18.42 1.74
C ASN A 102 7.35 -17.17 2.63
N TYR A 103 6.79 -16.11 2.05
CA TYR A 103 6.28 -14.93 2.77
C TYR A 103 4.75 -15.05 2.86
N LEU A 104 4.25 -15.62 3.96
CA LEU A 104 2.82 -15.92 4.11
C LEU A 104 1.91 -14.67 4.00
N THR A 105 2.43 -13.51 4.41
CA THR A 105 1.71 -12.23 4.26
C THR A 105 1.57 -11.82 2.80
N ASP A 106 2.58 -12.08 1.96
CA ASP A 106 2.47 -11.80 0.51
C ASP A 106 1.47 -12.74 -0.16
N GLU A 107 1.52 -14.03 0.21
CA GLU A 107 0.58 -15.03 -0.29
C GLU A 107 -0.87 -14.67 0.05
N LEU A 108 -1.13 -14.24 1.29
CA LEU A 108 -2.46 -13.78 1.70
C LEU A 108 -2.93 -12.55 0.90
N LEU A 109 -1.99 -11.65 0.55
CA LEU A 109 -2.28 -10.49 -0.29
C LEU A 109 -2.40 -10.84 -1.78
N GLY A 110 -2.22 -12.10 -2.16
CA GLY A 110 -2.27 -12.56 -3.56
C GLY A 110 -1.12 -12.02 -4.40
N LEU A 111 0.03 -11.76 -3.78
CA LEU A 111 1.21 -11.23 -4.47
C LEU A 111 2.10 -12.35 -4.98
N GLU A 112 2.45 -12.27 -6.26
CA GLU A 112 3.41 -13.19 -6.87
C GLU A 112 4.84 -12.93 -6.39
N PRO A 113 5.72 -13.96 -6.41
CA PRO A 113 7.14 -13.79 -6.13
C PRO A 113 7.75 -12.66 -6.97
N HIS A 114 8.46 -11.75 -6.32
CA HIS A 114 9.10 -10.58 -6.94
C HIS A 114 8.14 -9.52 -7.52
N GLN A 115 6.81 -9.66 -7.41
CA GLN A 115 5.86 -8.65 -7.86
C GLN A 115 6.16 -7.31 -7.19
N ARG A 116 6.29 -6.21 -7.95
CA ARG A 116 6.57 -4.87 -7.43
C ARG A 116 5.44 -3.87 -7.67
N ILE A 117 4.51 -4.21 -8.55
CA ILE A 117 3.41 -3.36 -8.98
C ILE A 117 2.14 -4.19 -8.79
N ASP A 118 1.13 -3.64 -8.14
CA ASP A 118 -0.15 -4.34 -8.00
C ASP A 118 -0.85 -4.50 -9.36
N THR A 119 -1.73 -5.48 -9.46
CA THR A 119 -2.42 -5.83 -10.70
C THR A 119 -3.36 -4.72 -11.21
N GLY A 120 -3.93 -3.91 -10.32
CA GLY A 120 -4.78 -2.77 -10.66
C GLY A 120 -3.99 -1.63 -11.30
N LEU A 121 -2.82 -1.30 -10.75
CA LEU A 121 -1.91 -0.31 -11.34
C LEU A 121 -1.37 -0.81 -12.68
N GLN A 122 -1.02 -2.09 -12.80
CA GLN A 122 -0.63 -2.69 -14.09
C GLN A 122 -1.72 -2.52 -15.15
N ALA A 123 -2.98 -2.75 -14.79
CA ALA A 123 -4.12 -2.61 -15.70
C ALA A 123 -4.35 -1.16 -16.14
N ASP A 124 -4.23 -0.19 -15.22
CA ASP A 124 -4.36 1.24 -15.53
C ASP A 124 -3.22 1.69 -16.46
N MET A 125 -1.98 1.29 -16.17
CA MET A 125 -0.82 1.59 -17.01
C MET A 125 -0.98 1.04 -18.43
N LEU A 126 -1.41 -0.23 -18.56
CA LEU A 126 -1.65 -0.85 -19.86
C LEU A 126 -2.75 -0.15 -20.65
N THR A 127 -3.78 0.33 -19.95
CA THR A 127 -4.88 1.07 -20.58
C THR A 127 -4.40 2.41 -21.12
N LYS A 128 -3.64 3.17 -20.33
CA LYS A 128 -3.06 4.46 -20.75
C LYS A 128 -2.03 4.29 -21.88
N ALA A 129 -1.24 3.22 -21.85
CA ALA A 129 -0.22 2.93 -22.88
C ALA A 129 -0.78 2.71 -24.30
N LYS A 130 -2.12 2.58 -24.45
CA LYS A 130 -2.78 2.57 -25.76
C LYS A 130 -2.79 3.95 -26.41
N GLU A 131 -2.81 5.01 -25.60
CA GLU A 131 -3.04 6.40 -26.04
C GLU A 131 -1.78 7.26 -25.91
N MET A 132 -0.82 6.86 -25.08
CA MET A 132 0.40 7.64 -24.81
C MET A 132 1.64 6.75 -24.70
N SER A 133 2.82 7.37 -24.82
CA SER A 133 4.10 6.65 -24.66
C SER A 133 4.28 6.12 -23.24
N TYR A 134 5.10 5.08 -23.08
CA TYR A 134 5.41 4.51 -21.76
C TYR A 134 5.94 5.55 -20.77
N GLU A 135 6.75 6.51 -21.22
CA GLU A 135 7.26 7.58 -20.37
C GLU A 135 6.13 8.47 -19.83
N GLN A 136 5.19 8.87 -20.70
CA GLN A 136 4.03 9.67 -20.30
C GLN A 136 3.10 8.92 -19.36
N VAL A 137 2.94 7.59 -19.54
CA VAL A 137 2.17 6.76 -18.61
C VAL A 137 2.79 6.82 -17.22
N VAL A 138 4.09 6.61 -17.10
CA VAL A 138 4.80 6.62 -15.81
C VAL A 138 4.73 8.01 -15.15
N GLN A 139 4.83 9.09 -15.93
CA GLN A 139 4.70 10.47 -15.41
C GLN A 139 3.29 10.83 -14.93
N SER A 140 2.28 9.98 -15.16
CA SER A 140 0.90 10.21 -14.74
C SER A 140 0.56 9.72 -13.33
N TYR A 141 1.56 9.19 -12.61
CA TYR A 141 1.46 8.69 -11.22
C TYR A 141 2.49 9.40 -10.35
#